data_AF-A0A2V7FY82-F1
#
_entry.id   AF-A0A2V7FY82-F1
#
_cell.length_a   1.000
_cell.length_b   1.000
_cell.length_c   1.000
_cell.angle_alpha   90.00
_cell.angle_beta   90.00
_cell.angle_gamma   90.00
#
_symmetry.space_group_name_H-M   'P 1'
#
loop_
_entity.id
_entity.type
_entity.pdbx_description
1 polymer ?
#
loop_
_entity_poly.entity_id
_entity_poly.type
_entity_poly.pdbx_seq_one_letter_code
_entity_poly.pdbx_strand_id
1 'polypeptide(L)'
;MTLQTQHALLERLAAWGFPVEPHHTLVPDLAHAHSDVAKLEALLPGLDYGADGVVVKVNPLRLHAELGTVGDREPRWAVARKFAPEVRITRLKEIRINVGRTGALNPYAVLEPVEIGGVTVSTATLHNFDLIEAKDIREGDWVEVTRAGEVIPQVLGPVRERRTGRERKFKRPERCPVCGSKVEYPSGEVMAYCSNVSCPGRILESIVHFASRGAMDIRGLGYERARALLEAKLIKDVADLYELTPAKLLTLEGFAEKSAQQLVDAIQASKQQPLSILLYALGIRHVGAQGAKLLARHFGTMKALRNASVEEISRIRGVGDAIAEAVVGFYDEAKNRRLLDRLEKLGLNFKEPTAGEAEAPLAGQTYVVTGTLPSLSRANAAELIEAAGGHVTDGVSKKTTALVVGADAGSKLDKAKALGVPLIDEAELLRRARAKP
;
A
#
# COMPACT_ATOMS: atom_id res chain seq x y z
N MET A 1 25.64 -5.26 34.22
CA MET A 1 24.96 -6.57 34.05
C MET A 1 24.57 -6.68 32.58
N THR A 2 25.17 -7.60 31.84
CA THR A 2 24.85 -7.79 30.42
C THR A 2 23.72 -8.80 30.33
N LEU A 3 22.54 -8.38 29.91
CA LEU A 3 21.42 -9.28 29.64
C LEU A 3 21.74 -10.13 28.41
N GLN A 4 21.68 -11.45 28.55
CA GLN A 4 22.05 -12.39 27.49
C GLN A 4 20.83 -13.06 26.82
N THR A 5 19.68 -13.06 27.50
CA THR A 5 18.47 -13.74 27.04
C THR A 5 17.24 -12.84 27.17
N GLN A 6 16.27 -13.06 26.28
CA GLN A 6 14.97 -12.39 26.31
C GLN A 6 14.22 -12.70 27.62
N HIS A 7 14.30 -13.93 28.12
CA HIS A 7 13.63 -14.32 29.36
C HIS A 7 14.22 -13.58 30.57
N ALA A 8 15.55 -13.54 30.71
CA ALA A 8 16.20 -12.80 31.81
C ALA A 8 15.94 -11.28 31.73
N LEU A 9 15.75 -10.74 30.52
CA LEU A 9 15.30 -9.35 30.34
C LEU A 9 13.91 -9.13 30.95
N LEU A 10 12.94 -10.03 30.72
CA LEU A 10 11.59 -9.91 31.30
C LEU A 10 11.62 -10.03 32.83
N GLU A 11 12.35 -11.00 33.39
CA GLU A 11 12.52 -11.15 34.84
C GLU A 11 13.16 -9.90 35.46
N ARG A 12 14.18 -9.33 34.79
CA ARG A 12 14.86 -8.13 35.27
C ARG A 12 13.95 -6.90 35.24
N LEU A 13 13.14 -6.74 34.20
CA LEU A 13 12.14 -5.67 34.10
C LEU A 13 11.10 -5.79 35.23
N ALA A 14 10.60 -6.99 35.49
CA ALA A 14 9.69 -7.24 36.61
C ALA A 14 10.35 -6.89 37.96
N ALA A 15 11.60 -7.31 38.18
CA ALA A 15 12.37 -6.98 39.39
C ALA A 15 12.63 -5.47 39.56
N TRP A 16 12.62 -4.70 38.48
CA TRP A 16 12.71 -3.23 38.51
C TRP A 16 11.35 -2.54 38.73
N GLY A 17 10.26 -3.29 38.83
CA GLY A 17 8.92 -2.76 39.04
C GLY A 17 8.17 -2.38 37.75
N PHE A 18 8.67 -2.77 36.58
CA PHE A 18 7.89 -2.63 35.35
C PHE A 18 6.77 -3.67 35.30
N PRO A 19 5.58 -3.31 34.77
CA PRO A 19 4.53 -4.28 34.52
C PRO A 19 4.98 -5.23 33.40
N VAL A 20 5.08 -6.52 33.74
CA VAL A 20 5.40 -7.60 32.81
C VAL A 20 4.24 -8.57 32.81
N GLU A 21 3.74 -8.92 31.63
CA GLU A 21 2.63 -9.86 31.51
C GLU A 21 3.07 -11.24 32.08
N PRO A 22 2.36 -11.82 33.07
CA PRO A 22 2.77 -13.06 33.76
C PRO A 22 2.76 -14.35 32.91
N HIS A 23 1.95 -14.42 31.85
CA HIS A 23 1.78 -15.52 30.91
C HIS A 23 2.85 -15.55 29.82
N HIS A 24 4.12 -15.65 30.23
CA HIS A 24 5.24 -15.93 29.34
C HIS A 24 6.02 -17.16 29.84
N THR A 25 6.57 -17.94 28.92
CA THR A 25 7.28 -19.18 29.27
C THR A 25 8.49 -19.38 28.37
N LEU A 26 9.60 -19.82 28.98
CA LEU A 26 10.76 -20.29 28.24
C LEU A 26 10.54 -21.76 27.86
N VAL A 27 10.60 -22.04 26.56
CA VAL A 27 10.45 -23.38 26.00
C VAL A 27 11.72 -23.80 25.25
N PRO A 28 12.05 -25.11 25.18
CA PRO A 28 13.32 -25.57 24.62
C PRO A 28 13.38 -25.46 23.09
N ASP A 29 12.24 -25.56 22.40
CA ASP A 29 12.17 -25.58 20.94
C ASP A 29 10.82 -25.07 20.40
N LEU A 30 10.71 -25.01 19.06
CA LEU A 30 9.52 -24.56 18.34
C LEU A 30 8.32 -25.50 18.51
N ALA A 31 8.52 -26.80 18.73
CA ALA A 31 7.42 -27.75 18.90
C ALA A 31 6.72 -27.52 20.25
N HIS A 32 7.50 -27.27 21.31
CA HIS A 32 6.99 -26.88 22.61
C HIS A 32 6.32 -25.50 22.55
N ALA A 33 6.96 -24.52 21.88
CA ALA A 33 6.33 -23.23 21.63
C ALA A 33 4.97 -23.42 20.91
N HIS A 34 4.90 -24.35 19.95
CA HIS A 34 3.68 -24.63 19.22
C HIS A 34 2.58 -25.23 20.12
N SER A 35 2.93 -26.18 20.98
CA SER A 35 1.98 -26.83 21.89
C SER A 35 1.45 -25.87 22.96
N ASP A 36 2.28 -24.94 23.44
CA ASP A 36 1.89 -24.05 24.54
C ASP A 36 0.90 -22.95 24.13
N VAL A 37 0.85 -22.58 22.86
CA VAL A 37 -0.09 -21.55 22.37
C VAL A 37 -1.54 -21.93 22.63
N ALA A 38 -1.91 -23.21 22.50
CA ALA A 38 -3.28 -23.66 22.77
C ALA A 38 -3.67 -23.46 24.24
N LYS A 39 -2.70 -23.54 25.17
CA LYS A 39 -2.92 -23.26 26.59
C LYS A 39 -3.18 -21.78 26.83
N LEU A 40 -2.43 -20.91 26.13
CA LEU A 40 -2.59 -19.46 26.21
C LEU A 40 -3.89 -18.98 25.57
N GLU A 41 -4.32 -19.59 24.46
CA GLU A 41 -5.60 -19.29 23.80
C GLU A 41 -6.80 -19.56 24.72
N ALA A 42 -6.73 -20.62 25.54
CA ALA A 42 -7.79 -20.96 26.50
C ALA A 42 -7.97 -19.92 27.62
N LEU A 43 -6.97 -19.06 27.86
CA LEU A 43 -7.04 -18.00 28.88
C LEU A 43 -7.80 -16.76 28.39
N LEU A 44 -7.93 -16.57 27.07
CA LEU A 44 -8.54 -15.37 26.47
C LEU A 44 -9.85 -14.90 27.12
N PRO A 45 -10.84 -15.78 27.41
CA PRO A 45 -12.11 -15.33 27.99
C PRO A 45 -11.99 -14.77 29.42
N GLY A 46 -10.90 -15.08 30.13
CA GLY A 46 -10.64 -14.66 31.50
C GLY A 46 -9.68 -13.48 31.64
N LEU A 47 -9.09 -13.00 30.54
CA LEU A 47 -8.22 -11.82 30.55
C LEU A 47 -9.07 -10.56 30.61
N ASP A 48 -8.59 -9.54 31.32
CA ASP A 48 -9.18 -8.20 31.39
C ASP A 48 -8.80 -7.30 30.18
N TYR A 49 -8.09 -7.89 29.21
CA TYR A 49 -7.67 -7.26 27.97
C TYR A 49 -7.83 -8.24 26.79
N GLY A 50 -7.92 -7.70 25.57
CA GLY A 50 -7.93 -8.51 24.36
C GLY A 50 -6.53 -8.90 23.91
N ALA A 51 -6.37 -10.13 23.39
CA ALA A 51 -5.14 -10.60 22.77
C ALA A 51 -5.45 -11.33 21.46
N ASP A 52 -4.66 -11.08 20.42
CA ASP A 52 -4.86 -11.63 19.07
C ASP A 52 -3.90 -12.78 18.73
N GLY A 53 -3.03 -13.14 19.68
CA GLY A 53 -2.03 -14.18 19.53
C GLY A 53 -0.94 -14.14 20.60
N VAL A 54 0.15 -14.83 20.30
CA VAL A 54 1.36 -14.87 21.12
C VAL A 54 2.58 -14.52 20.27
N VAL A 55 3.61 -13.95 20.89
CA VAL A 55 4.87 -13.67 20.18
C VAL A 55 5.91 -14.72 20.57
N VAL A 56 6.39 -15.48 19.58
CA VAL A 56 7.50 -16.43 19.76
C VAL A 56 8.79 -15.70 19.42
N LYS A 57 9.74 -15.68 20.37
CA LYS A 57 11.04 -15.00 20.21
C LYS A 57 12.18 -15.98 20.42
N VAL A 58 13.23 -15.87 19.61
CA VAL A 58 14.51 -16.55 19.86
C VAL A 58 15.09 -16.02 21.18
N ASN A 59 15.34 -16.90 22.14
CA ASN A 59 15.70 -16.47 23.50
C ASN A 59 17.10 -15.82 23.61
N PRO A 60 18.19 -16.35 23.01
CA PRO A 60 19.50 -15.71 23.09
C PRO A 60 19.55 -14.39 22.30
N LEU A 61 19.80 -13.27 22.99
CA LEU A 61 19.78 -11.94 22.38
C LEU A 61 20.87 -11.73 21.32
N ARG A 62 22.01 -12.42 21.46
CA ARG A 62 23.11 -12.38 20.48
C ARG A 62 22.66 -12.77 19.06
N LEU A 63 21.65 -13.64 18.95
CA LEU A 63 21.15 -14.12 17.66
C LEU A 63 20.23 -13.10 16.98
N HIS A 64 19.72 -12.08 17.69
CA HIS A 64 18.82 -11.09 17.11
C HIS A 64 19.53 -10.24 16.06
N ALA A 65 20.76 -9.84 16.35
CA ALA A 65 21.61 -9.09 15.42
C ALA A 65 22.00 -9.93 14.20
N GLU A 66 22.33 -11.21 14.40
CA GLU A 66 22.70 -12.14 13.33
C GLU A 66 21.52 -12.47 12.40
N LEU A 67 20.32 -12.66 12.98
CA LEU A 67 19.11 -12.97 12.22
C LEU A 67 18.60 -11.74 11.45
N GLY A 68 18.71 -10.55 12.02
CA GLY A 68 18.36 -9.28 11.37
C GLY A 68 16.85 -9.09 11.13
N THR A 69 16.52 -8.28 10.14
CA THR A 69 15.15 -7.87 9.78
C THR A 69 14.88 -8.07 8.29
N VAL A 70 13.62 -8.26 7.92
CA VAL A 70 13.13 -8.23 6.53
C VAL A 70 12.51 -6.87 6.25
N GLY A 71 12.95 -6.22 5.18
CA GLY A 71 12.43 -4.93 4.74
C GLY A 71 12.46 -3.85 5.82
N ASP A 72 13.44 -3.93 6.75
CA ASP A 72 13.63 -3.03 7.89
C ASP A 72 12.41 -2.84 8.80
N ARG A 73 11.48 -3.80 8.75
CA ARG A 73 10.23 -3.76 9.52
C ARG A 73 10.02 -5.01 10.35
N GLU A 74 10.34 -6.19 9.80
CA GLU A 74 9.95 -7.46 10.40
C GLU A 74 11.18 -8.21 10.96
N PRO A 75 11.31 -8.42 12.28
CA PRO A 75 12.44 -9.15 12.85
C PRO A 75 12.42 -10.62 12.43
N ARG A 76 13.55 -11.17 12.01
CA ARG A 76 13.67 -12.61 11.65
C ARG A 76 13.76 -13.54 12.87
N TRP A 77 14.00 -12.95 14.05
CA TRP A 77 14.14 -13.65 15.32
C TRP A 77 12.84 -13.69 16.15
N ALA A 78 11.74 -13.13 15.65
CA ALA A 78 10.44 -13.18 16.30
C ALA A 78 9.30 -13.34 15.30
N VAL A 79 8.23 -14.01 15.73
CA VAL A 79 7.00 -14.15 14.93
C VAL A 79 5.78 -14.01 15.85
N ALA A 80 4.78 -13.26 15.38
CA ALA A 80 3.47 -13.23 16.00
C ALA A 80 2.67 -14.43 15.49
N ARG A 81 2.43 -15.41 16.37
CA ARG A 81 1.52 -16.51 16.11
C ARG A 81 0.13 -16.11 16.57
N LYS A 82 -0.73 -15.73 15.61
CA LYS A 82 -2.11 -15.35 15.87
C LYS A 82 -2.97 -16.55 16.30
N PHE A 83 -3.95 -16.29 17.16
CA PHE A 83 -4.99 -17.25 17.52
C PHE A 83 -5.94 -17.51 16.34
N ALA A 84 -6.76 -18.56 16.44
CA ALA A 84 -7.77 -18.79 15.43
C ALA A 84 -8.71 -17.58 15.38
N PRO A 85 -8.89 -16.95 14.20
CA PRO A 85 -9.69 -15.74 14.14
C PRO A 85 -11.14 -16.09 14.48
N GLU A 86 -11.83 -15.17 15.17
CA GLU A 86 -13.23 -15.36 15.50
C GLU A 86 -14.05 -15.58 14.22
N VAL A 87 -14.73 -16.71 14.16
CA VAL A 87 -15.66 -17.04 13.07
C VAL A 87 -17.08 -16.92 13.62
N ARG A 88 -17.94 -16.27 12.85
CA ARG A 88 -19.38 -16.20 13.13
C ARG A 88 -20.17 -16.68 11.92
N ILE A 89 -21.30 -17.29 12.20
CA ILE A 89 -22.25 -17.75 11.18
C ILE A 89 -23.35 -16.69 11.07
N THR A 90 -23.58 -16.19 9.87
CA THR A 90 -24.67 -15.25 9.58
C THR A 90 -25.30 -15.57 8.23
N ARG A 91 -26.42 -14.92 7.92
CA ARG A 91 -27.14 -15.13 6.66
C ARG A 91 -26.59 -14.22 5.56
N LEU A 92 -26.27 -14.81 4.40
CA LEU A 92 -25.96 -14.10 3.17
C LEU A 92 -27.27 -13.66 2.50
N LYS A 93 -27.56 -12.36 2.52
CA LYS A 93 -28.79 -11.80 1.94
C LYS A 93 -28.71 -11.73 0.41
N GLU A 94 -27.62 -11.16 -0.10
CA GLU A 94 -27.39 -10.96 -1.53
C GLU A 94 -25.88 -10.79 -1.80
N ILE A 95 -25.48 -10.99 -3.05
CA ILE A 95 -24.13 -10.72 -3.53
C ILE A 95 -24.20 -9.50 -4.45
N ARG A 96 -23.50 -8.43 -4.06
CA ARG A 96 -23.36 -7.21 -4.86
C ARG A 96 -21.95 -7.09 -5.42
N ILE A 97 -21.78 -6.20 -6.38
CA ILE A 97 -20.52 -6.04 -7.12
C ILE A 97 -20.14 -4.57 -7.09
N ASN A 98 -18.95 -4.27 -6.57
CA ASN A 98 -18.36 -2.94 -6.70
C ASN A 98 -17.48 -2.86 -7.95
N VAL A 99 -17.57 -1.76 -8.69
CA VAL A 99 -16.70 -1.49 -9.85
C VAL A 99 -15.55 -0.62 -9.38
N GLY A 100 -14.37 -1.20 -9.19
CA GLY A 100 -13.19 -0.46 -8.75
C GLY A 100 -12.69 0.55 -9.79
N ARG A 101 -11.78 1.45 -9.38
CA ARG A 101 -11.16 2.49 -10.24
C ARG A 101 -10.62 2.00 -11.60
N THR A 102 -9.98 0.83 -11.62
CA THR A 102 -9.42 0.21 -12.83
C THR A 102 -10.47 -0.55 -13.66
N GLY A 103 -11.73 -0.58 -13.22
CA GLY A 103 -12.80 -1.36 -13.82
C GLY A 103 -12.97 -2.75 -13.22
N ALA A 104 -12.09 -3.18 -12.31
CA ALA A 104 -12.20 -4.48 -11.66
C ALA A 104 -13.55 -4.65 -10.95
N LEU A 105 -14.23 -5.77 -11.21
CA LEU A 105 -15.50 -6.12 -10.59
C LEU A 105 -15.25 -6.95 -9.33
N ASN A 106 -15.47 -6.33 -8.17
CA ASN A 106 -15.19 -6.92 -6.87
C ASN A 106 -16.50 -7.34 -6.20
N PRO A 107 -16.81 -8.66 -6.14
CA PRO A 107 -18.01 -9.11 -5.46
C PRO A 107 -17.86 -9.01 -3.93
N TYR A 108 -18.95 -8.64 -3.28
CA TYR A 108 -19.05 -8.59 -1.83
C TYR A 108 -20.41 -9.12 -1.36
N ALA A 109 -20.40 -9.75 -0.21
CA ALA A 109 -21.57 -10.26 0.48
C ALA A 109 -22.26 -9.12 1.23
N VAL A 110 -23.58 -9.03 1.09
CA VAL A 110 -24.44 -8.29 2.02
C VAL A 110 -25.00 -9.29 3.02
N LEU A 111 -24.73 -9.06 4.29
CA LEU A 111 -24.98 -10.01 5.37
C LEU A 111 -26.12 -9.53 6.27
N GLU A 112 -26.75 -10.47 6.97
CA GLU A 112 -27.44 -10.15 8.20
C GLU A 112 -26.42 -9.67 9.25
N PRO A 113 -26.65 -8.51 9.91
CA PRO A 113 -25.67 -7.96 10.84
C PRO A 113 -25.24 -8.96 11.90
N VAL A 114 -23.93 -9.13 12.08
CA VAL A 114 -23.35 -10.06 13.06
C VAL A 114 -22.17 -9.41 13.75
N GLU A 115 -22.04 -9.60 15.06
CA GLU A 115 -20.93 -9.06 15.84
C GLU A 115 -19.73 -10.01 15.80
N ILE A 116 -18.57 -9.50 15.35
CA ILE A 116 -17.30 -10.23 15.27
C ILE A 116 -16.18 -9.37 15.86
N GLY A 117 -15.60 -9.78 16.98
CA GLY A 117 -14.56 -9.02 17.67
C GLY A 117 -15.00 -7.60 18.04
N GLY A 118 -16.19 -7.48 18.64
CA GLY A 118 -16.77 -6.21 19.12
C GLY A 118 -17.25 -5.23 18.04
N VAL A 119 -17.28 -5.64 16.77
CA VAL A 119 -17.75 -4.80 15.65
C VAL A 119 -18.87 -5.52 14.89
N THR A 120 -19.94 -4.78 14.60
CA THR A 120 -21.04 -5.25 13.76
C THR A 120 -20.61 -5.27 12.29
N VAL A 121 -20.54 -6.47 11.72
CA VAL A 121 -20.25 -6.72 10.31
C VAL A 121 -21.56 -6.92 9.56
N SER A 122 -21.78 -6.10 8.51
CA SER A 122 -22.93 -6.21 7.61
C SER A 122 -22.54 -6.46 6.15
N THR A 123 -21.24 -6.33 5.82
CA THR A 123 -20.69 -6.63 4.51
C THR A 123 -19.36 -7.36 4.64
N ALA A 124 -19.04 -8.22 3.67
CA ALA A 124 -17.77 -8.95 3.65
C ALA A 124 -17.29 -9.19 2.22
N THR A 125 -15.98 -9.19 2.00
CA THR A 125 -15.43 -9.50 0.67
C THR A 125 -15.67 -10.96 0.29
N LEU A 126 -15.96 -11.18 -1.00
CA LEU A 126 -15.97 -12.51 -1.64
C LEU A 126 -14.74 -12.72 -2.54
N HIS A 127 -13.84 -11.73 -2.57
CA HIS A 127 -12.59 -11.68 -3.34
C HIS A 127 -12.80 -11.64 -4.86
N ASN A 128 -13.33 -12.70 -5.46
CA ASN A 128 -13.53 -12.81 -6.91
C ASN A 128 -14.60 -13.85 -7.26
N PHE A 129 -15.01 -13.88 -8.51
CA PHE A 129 -16.07 -14.79 -8.98
C PHE A 129 -15.66 -16.26 -8.96
N ASP A 130 -14.38 -16.55 -9.18
CA ASP A 130 -13.85 -17.93 -9.15
C ASP A 130 -13.98 -18.52 -7.76
N LEU A 131 -13.70 -17.75 -6.70
CA LEU A 131 -13.83 -18.21 -5.32
C LEU A 131 -15.29 -18.40 -4.89
N ILE A 132 -16.21 -17.56 -5.39
CA ILE A 132 -17.66 -17.76 -5.18
C ILE A 132 -18.08 -19.11 -5.75
N GLU A 133 -17.63 -19.43 -6.97
CA GLU A 133 -17.96 -20.68 -7.64
C GLU A 133 -17.27 -21.89 -6.99
N ALA A 134 -15.97 -21.80 -6.72
CA ALA A 134 -15.19 -22.87 -6.09
C ALA A 134 -15.73 -23.26 -4.71
N LYS A 135 -16.19 -22.28 -3.92
CA LYS A 135 -16.79 -22.51 -2.60
C LYS A 135 -18.28 -22.87 -2.68
N ASP A 136 -18.90 -22.74 -3.85
CA ASP A 136 -20.35 -22.85 -4.09
C ASP A 136 -21.16 -21.92 -3.19
N ILE A 137 -20.78 -20.64 -3.08
CA ILE A 137 -21.51 -19.65 -2.26
C ILE A 137 -22.78 -19.19 -3.00
N ARG A 138 -23.92 -19.23 -2.32
CA ARG A 138 -25.24 -18.92 -2.90
C ARG A 138 -25.97 -17.87 -2.08
N GLU A 139 -26.72 -17.02 -2.74
CA GLU A 139 -27.57 -16.05 -2.05
C GLU A 139 -28.66 -16.77 -1.25
N GLY A 140 -28.81 -16.39 0.02
CA GLY A 140 -29.65 -17.08 0.99
C GLY A 140 -28.91 -18.08 1.89
N ASP A 141 -27.65 -18.44 1.59
CA ASP A 141 -26.84 -19.34 2.41
C ASP A 141 -26.65 -18.78 3.84
N TRP A 142 -26.49 -19.69 4.80
CA TRP A 142 -25.75 -19.39 6.02
C TRP A 142 -24.27 -19.48 5.71
N VAL A 143 -23.50 -18.45 6.06
CA VAL A 143 -22.08 -18.35 5.72
C VAL A 143 -21.23 -18.09 6.96
N GLU A 144 -20.04 -18.67 6.96
CA GLU A 144 -18.99 -18.40 7.94
C GLU A 144 -18.24 -17.13 7.55
N VAL A 145 -18.17 -16.19 8.48
CA VAL A 145 -17.56 -14.88 8.29
C VAL A 145 -16.51 -14.66 9.37
N THR A 146 -15.37 -14.10 8.96
CA THR A 146 -14.29 -13.73 9.87
C THR A 146 -13.68 -12.39 9.47
N ARG A 147 -12.97 -11.75 10.40
CA ARG A 147 -12.21 -10.52 10.14
C ARG A 147 -10.74 -10.87 9.91
N ALA A 148 -10.31 -10.87 8.66
CA ALA A 148 -8.92 -11.13 8.28
C ALA A 148 -8.01 -10.06 8.90
N GLY A 149 -7.02 -10.51 9.69
CA GLY A 149 -6.13 -9.63 10.42
C GLY A 149 -6.86 -8.65 11.35
N GLU A 150 -8.05 -9.01 11.83
CA GLU A 150 -8.96 -8.19 12.64
C GLU A 150 -9.48 -6.92 11.95
N VAL A 151 -9.28 -6.75 10.63
CA VAL A 151 -9.68 -5.53 9.93
C VAL A 151 -10.74 -5.80 8.87
N ILE A 152 -10.49 -6.74 7.94
CA ILE A 152 -11.31 -6.88 6.72
C ILE A 152 -12.24 -8.09 6.87
N PRO A 153 -13.57 -7.90 6.93
CA PRO A 153 -14.49 -9.01 6.94
C PRO A 153 -14.47 -9.78 5.61
N GLN A 154 -14.38 -11.10 5.68
CA GLN A 154 -14.41 -11.99 4.53
C GLN A 154 -15.28 -13.22 4.78
N VAL A 155 -15.90 -13.73 3.72
CA VAL A 155 -16.64 -15.00 3.76
C VAL A 155 -15.69 -16.17 3.56
N LEU A 156 -15.66 -17.08 4.53
CA LEU A 156 -14.88 -18.31 4.48
C LEU A 156 -15.55 -19.36 3.60
N GLY A 157 -16.86 -19.57 3.75
CA GLY A 157 -17.64 -20.52 2.96
C GLY A 157 -19.07 -20.66 3.47
N PRO A 158 -19.91 -21.45 2.77
CA PRO A 158 -21.27 -21.74 3.20
C PRO A 158 -21.31 -22.87 4.23
N VAL A 159 -22.22 -22.75 5.20
CA VAL A 159 -22.61 -23.83 6.12
C VAL A 159 -23.63 -24.72 5.40
N ARG A 160 -23.13 -25.67 4.62
CA ARG A 160 -23.92 -26.45 3.64
C ARG A 160 -25.05 -27.24 4.29
N GLU A 161 -24.87 -27.68 5.52
CA GLU A 161 -25.83 -28.44 6.32
C GLU A 161 -27.09 -27.63 6.64
N ARG A 162 -27.01 -26.29 6.59
CA ARG A 162 -28.16 -25.39 6.85
C ARG A 162 -28.93 -24.99 5.59
N ARG A 163 -28.62 -25.59 4.44
CA ARG A 163 -29.32 -25.31 3.19
C ARG A 163 -30.71 -25.88 3.19
N THR A 164 -31.64 -25.08 2.67
CA THR A 164 -33.06 -25.39 2.52
C THR A 164 -33.42 -25.80 1.10
N GLY A 165 -32.51 -25.63 0.14
CA GLY A 165 -32.75 -25.84 -1.29
C GLY A 165 -33.35 -24.63 -2.01
N ARG A 166 -33.63 -23.53 -1.29
CA ARG A 166 -34.16 -22.28 -1.85
C ARG A 166 -33.07 -21.27 -2.23
N GLU A 167 -31.80 -21.60 -1.95
CA GLU A 167 -30.66 -20.72 -2.18
C GLU A 167 -30.37 -20.54 -3.67
N ARG A 168 -30.04 -19.31 -4.06
CA ARG A 168 -29.84 -18.94 -5.46
C ARG A 168 -28.36 -18.95 -5.82
N LYS A 169 -27.97 -19.80 -6.78
CA LYS A 169 -26.60 -19.81 -7.31
C LYS A 169 -26.25 -18.45 -7.94
N PHE A 170 -25.11 -17.90 -7.55
CA PHE A 170 -24.60 -16.67 -8.14
C PHE A 170 -24.22 -16.88 -9.62
N LYS A 171 -24.60 -15.94 -10.48
CA LYS A 171 -24.22 -15.96 -11.90
C LYS A 171 -23.25 -14.82 -12.17
N ARG A 172 -22.16 -15.14 -12.88
CA ARG A 172 -21.19 -14.14 -13.33
C ARG A 172 -21.89 -13.09 -14.21
N PRO A 173 -21.62 -11.79 -14.02
CA PRO A 173 -22.26 -10.75 -14.81
C PRO A 173 -21.69 -10.68 -16.24
N GLU A 174 -22.53 -10.80 -17.26
CA GLU A 174 -22.11 -10.50 -18.65
C GLU A 174 -21.99 -8.99 -18.92
N ARG A 175 -22.69 -8.19 -18.11
CA ARG A 175 -22.74 -6.73 -18.21
C ARG A 175 -22.41 -6.08 -16.87
N CYS A 176 -21.69 -4.97 -16.93
CA CYS A 176 -21.34 -4.17 -15.78
C CYS A 176 -22.62 -3.68 -15.08
N PRO A 177 -22.80 -3.91 -13.76
CA PRO A 177 -24.01 -3.54 -13.04
C PRO A 177 -24.20 -2.03 -12.90
N VAL A 178 -23.17 -1.24 -13.17
CA VAL A 178 -23.22 0.23 -13.06
C VAL A 178 -23.49 0.91 -14.41
N CYS A 179 -22.86 0.47 -15.50
CA CYS A 179 -22.96 1.14 -16.80
C CYS A 179 -23.53 0.27 -17.94
N GLY A 180 -23.82 -1.02 -17.70
CA GLY A 180 -24.38 -1.93 -18.70
C GLY A 180 -23.42 -2.39 -19.80
N SER A 181 -22.18 -1.89 -19.83
CA SER A 181 -21.14 -2.29 -20.80
C SER A 181 -20.72 -3.75 -20.61
N LYS A 182 -20.22 -4.38 -21.68
CA LYS A 182 -19.76 -5.78 -21.65
C LYS A 182 -18.63 -5.97 -20.63
N VAL A 183 -18.72 -7.03 -19.83
CA VAL A 183 -17.65 -7.44 -18.92
C VAL A 183 -16.61 -8.26 -19.67
N GLU A 184 -15.34 -7.96 -19.39
CA GLU A 184 -14.18 -8.68 -19.90
C GLU A 184 -13.63 -9.63 -18.85
N TYR A 185 -13.26 -10.84 -19.29
CA TYR A 185 -12.62 -11.88 -18.50
C TYR A 185 -11.27 -12.21 -19.17
N PRO A 186 -10.21 -11.45 -18.89
CA PRO A 186 -8.91 -11.67 -19.53
C PRO A 186 -8.36 -13.05 -19.21
N SER A 187 -7.80 -13.73 -20.22
CA SER A 187 -7.15 -15.02 -20.01
C SER A 187 -5.92 -14.87 -19.11
N GLY A 188 -5.85 -15.67 -18.05
CA GLY A 188 -4.74 -15.63 -17.08
C GLY A 188 -4.92 -14.64 -15.93
N GLU A 189 -6.00 -13.84 -15.91
CA GLU A 189 -6.36 -13.00 -14.78
C GLU A 189 -7.57 -13.57 -14.03
N VAL A 190 -7.56 -13.48 -12.69
CA VAL A 190 -8.67 -13.95 -11.83
C VAL A 190 -9.83 -12.94 -11.75
N MET A 191 -9.52 -11.66 -11.99
CA MET A 191 -10.50 -10.58 -11.90
C MET A 191 -11.21 -10.37 -13.24
N ALA A 192 -12.49 -10.00 -13.17
CA ALA A 192 -13.23 -9.51 -14.33
C ALA A 192 -13.25 -7.98 -14.34
N TYR A 193 -13.41 -7.39 -15.53
CA TYR A 193 -13.29 -5.94 -15.71
C TYR A 193 -14.45 -5.36 -16.50
N CYS A 194 -14.86 -4.16 -16.11
CA CYS A 194 -15.70 -3.30 -16.93
C CYS A 194 -14.87 -2.65 -18.04
N SER A 195 -15.14 -3.02 -19.29
CA SER A 195 -14.46 -2.50 -20.49
C SER A 195 -14.62 -0.98 -20.68
N ASN A 196 -15.71 -0.40 -20.18
CA ASN A 196 -15.98 1.02 -20.31
C ASN A 196 -15.13 1.86 -19.34
N VAL A 197 -14.11 2.53 -19.88
CA VAL A 197 -13.26 3.50 -19.18
C VAL A 197 -13.99 4.75 -18.68
N SER A 198 -15.18 5.02 -19.22
CA SER A 198 -16.07 6.11 -18.78
C SER A 198 -17.21 5.62 -17.89
N CYS A 199 -17.11 4.41 -17.33
CA CYS A 199 -18.08 3.88 -16.39
C CYS A 199 -18.21 4.83 -15.18
N PRO A 200 -19.44 5.23 -14.77
CA PRO A 200 -19.64 6.08 -13.61
C PRO A 200 -19.04 5.51 -12.32
N GLY A 201 -19.06 4.18 -12.14
CA GLY A 201 -18.44 3.51 -11.00
C GLY A 201 -16.92 3.69 -10.96
N ARG A 202 -16.26 3.58 -12.13
CA ARG A 202 -14.82 3.86 -12.25
C ARG A 202 -14.52 5.32 -11.94
N ILE A 203 -15.34 6.24 -12.44
CA ILE A 203 -15.18 7.68 -12.21
C ILE A 203 -15.28 8.01 -10.72
N LEU A 204 -16.29 7.48 -10.03
CA LEU A 204 -16.47 7.65 -8.59
C LEU A 204 -15.25 7.14 -7.82
N GLU A 205 -14.83 5.90 -8.06
CA GLU A 205 -13.68 5.31 -7.39
C GLU A 205 -12.37 6.05 -7.73
N SER A 206 -12.21 6.56 -8.95
CA SER A 206 -11.07 7.39 -9.32
C SER A 206 -11.05 8.71 -8.56
N ILE A 207 -12.20 9.38 -8.37
CA ILE A 207 -12.29 10.62 -7.58
C ILE A 207 -12.00 10.36 -6.11
N VAL A 208 -12.55 9.28 -5.54
CA VAL A 208 -12.30 8.91 -4.14
C VAL A 208 -10.83 8.56 -3.92
N HIS A 209 -10.23 7.80 -4.85
CA HIS A 209 -8.80 7.51 -4.82
C HIS A 209 -7.96 8.78 -4.91
N PHE A 210 -8.28 9.66 -5.87
CA PHE A 210 -7.59 10.93 -6.07
C PHE A 210 -7.61 11.79 -4.80
N ALA A 211 -8.75 11.85 -4.11
CA ALA A 211 -8.93 12.60 -2.87
C ALA A 211 -8.28 11.96 -1.62
N SER A 212 -7.89 10.68 -1.70
CA SER A 212 -7.44 9.92 -0.53
C SER A 212 -6.19 10.51 0.13
N ARG A 213 -6.00 10.19 1.41
CA ARG A 213 -4.87 10.70 2.24
C ARG A 213 -3.48 10.39 1.65
N GLY A 214 -3.33 9.24 0.99
CA GLY A 214 -2.07 8.84 0.35
C GLY A 214 -1.90 9.38 -1.07
N ALA A 215 -2.92 10.04 -1.60
CA ALA A 215 -2.94 10.72 -2.89
C ALA A 215 -3.00 12.23 -2.63
N MET A 216 -3.96 12.95 -3.20
CA MET A 216 -3.99 14.41 -3.13
C MET A 216 -4.35 14.99 -1.74
N ASP A 217 -4.68 14.15 -0.75
CA ASP A 217 -5.08 14.50 0.63
C ASP A 217 -6.18 15.58 0.69
N ILE A 218 -7.26 15.39 -0.08
CA ILE A 218 -8.40 16.32 -0.11
C ILE A 218 -9.34 15.98 1.06
N ARG A 219 -9.02 16.53 2.23
CA ARG A 219 -9.82 16.34 3.44
C ARG A 219 -11.24 16.87 3.25
N GLY A 220 -12.21 16.11 3.73
CA GLY A 220 -13.62 16.46 3.58
C GLY A 220 -14.26 15.97 2.27
N LEU A 221 -13.50 15.38 1.34
CA LEU A 221 -14.04 14.71 0.15
C LEU A 221 -14.09 13.18 0.35
N GLY A 222 -15.04 12.74 1.17
CA GLY A 222 -15.31 11.30 1.36
C GLY A 222 -16.16 10.69 0.24
N TYR A 223 -16.35 9.37 0.28
CA TYR A 223 -17.09 8.60 -0.73
C TYR A 223 -18.49 9.17 -1.02
N GLU A 224 -19.30 9.41 0.02
CA GLU A 224 -20.66 9.94 -0.15
C GLU A 224 -20.70 11.36 -0.73
N ARG A 225 -19.72 12.21 -0.39
CA ARG A 225 -19.63 13.56 -0.95
C ARG A 225 -19.18 13.52 -2.42
N ALA A 226 -18.21 12.68 -2.77
CA ALA A 226 -17.81 12.46 -4.16
C ALA A 226 -18.99 11.94 -5.00
N ARG A 227 -19.76 11.00 -4.45
CA ARG A 227 -20.99 10.50 -5.05
C ARG A 227 -22.03 11.59 -5.26
N ALA A 228 -22.34 12.38 -4.23
CA ALA A 228 -23.32 13.47 -4.31
C ALA A 228 -22.94 14.51 -5.37
N LEU A 229 -21.65 14.86 -5.49
CA LEU A 229 -21.15 15.78 -6.51
C LEU A 229 -21.36 15.25 -7.95
N LEU A 230 -21.14 13.95 -8.17
CA LEU A 230 -21.38 13.30 -9.46
C LEU A 230 -22.88 13.20 -9.78
N GLU A 231 -23.69 12.80 -8.81
CA GLU A 231 -25.15 12.66 -8.98
C GLU A 231 -25.81 14.01 -9.28
N ALA A 232 -25.37 15.08 -8.63
CA ALA A 232 -25.79 16.45 -8.91
C ALA A 232 -25.16 17.04 -10.18
N LYS A 233 -24.31 16.28 -10.89
CA LYS A 233 -23.59 16.70 -12.11
C LYS A 233 -22.74 17.96 -11.92
N LEU A 234 -22.30 18.22 -10.70
CA LEU A 234 -21.39 19.33 -10.39
C LEU A 234 -19.96 19.01 -10.83
N ILE A 235 -19.63 17.72 -10.92
CA ILE A 235 -18.36 17.21 -11.47
C ILE A 235 -18.63 16.01 -12.39
N LYS A 236 -17.68 15.73 -13.28
CA LYS A 236 -17.64 14.59 -14.20
C LYS A 236 -16.31 13.85 -14.13
N ASP A 237 -15.25 14.53 -13.73
CA ASP A 237 -13.92 13.97 -13.52
C ASP A 237 -13.18 14.72 -12.39
N VAL A 238 -11.92 14.34 -12.14
CA VAL A 238 -11.10 14.93 -11.08
C VAL A 238 -10.69 16.39 -11.37
N ALA A 239 -10.69 16.84 -12.63
CA ALA A 239 -10.34 18.22 -12.96
C ALA A 239 -11.46 19.18 -12.54
N ASP A 240 -12.73 18.78 -12.67
CA ASP A 240 -13.88 19.60 -12.27
C ASP A 240 -13.88 19.94 -10.77
N LEU A 241 -13.20 19.14 -9.93
CA LEU A 241 -13.04 19.44 -8.50
C LEU A 241 -12.43 20.84 -8.27
N TYR A 242 -11.45 21.21 -9.09
CA TYR A 242 -10.71 22.47 -8.95
C TYR A 242 -11.49 23.70 -9.45
N GLU A 243 -12.67 23.49 -10.03
CA GLU A 243 -13.62 24.51 -10.50
C GLU A 243 -14.86 24.64 -9.58
N LEU A 244 -14.88 23.89 -8.46
CA LEU A 244 -15.92 23.98 -7.45
C LEU A 244 -15.79 25.28 -6.65
N THR A 245 -16.94 25.87 -6.33
CA THR A 245 -17.04 27.05 -5.47
C THR A 245 -17.89 26.72 -4.26
N PRO A 246 -17.74 27.43 -3.13
CA PRO A 246 -18.58 27.20 -1.96
C PRO A 246 -20.08 27.33 -2.29
N ALA A 247 -20.43 28.29 -3.15
CA ALA A 247 -21.81 28.49 -3.61
C ALA A 247 -22.39 27.27 -4.34
N LYS A 248 -21.61 26.58 -5.18
CA LYS A 248 -22.06 25.33 -5.84
C LYS A 248 -22.29 24.22 -4.81
N LEU A 249 -21.41 24.10 -3.82
CA LEU A 249 -21.49 23.06 -2.79
C LEU A 249 -22.69 23.25 -1.86
N LEU A 250 -23.07 24.50 -1.57
CA LEU A 250 -24.25 24.83 -0.77
C LEU A 250 -25.58 24.42 -1.41
N THR A 251 -25.58 24.04 -2.70
CA THR A 251 -26.77 23.46 -3.35
C THR A 251 -27.02 22.01 -2.97
N LEU A 252 -26.05 21.35 -2.31
CA LEU A 252 -26.14 19.95 -1.88
C LEU A 252 -26.52 19.85 -0.40
N GLU A 253 -27.34 18.85 -0.08
CA GLU A 253 -27.60 18.48 1.31
C GLU A 253 -26.31 18.04 2.03
N GLY A 254 -26.18 18.39 3.30
CA GLY A 254 -25.00 18.04 4.12
C GLY A 254 -23.79 18.98 3.97
N PHE A 255 -23.91 20.07 3.20
CA PHE A 255 -22.93 21.16 3.16
C PHE A 255 -23.44 22.40 3.89
N ALA A 256 -22.70 22.83 4.90
CA ALA A 256 -22.79 24.16 5.50
C ALA A 256 -21.65 25.06 4.98
N GLU A 257 -21.80 26.39 5.06
CA GLU A 257 -20.83 27.37 4.52
C GLU A 257 -19.39 27.05 4.91
N LYS A 258 -19.14 26.81 6.21
CA LYS A 258 -17.81 26.45 6.72
C LYS A 258 -17.28 25.16 6.10
N SER A 259 -18.10 24.12 5.97
CA SER A 259 -17.68 22.84 5.41
C SER A 259 -17.45 22.92 3.90
N ALA A 260 -18.21 23.74 3.19
CA ALA A 260 -18.04 24.02 1.77
C ALA A 260 -16.72 24.77 1.52
N GLN A 261 -16.46 25.81 2.31
CA GLN A 261 -15.21 26.56 2.25
C GLN A 261 -14.00 25.66 2.55
N GLN A 262 -14.06 24.87 3.62
CA GLN A 262 -12.99 23.93 3.99
C GLN A 262 -12.68 22.92 2.88
N LEU A 263 -13.71 22.41 2.19
CA LEU A 263 -13.51 21.49 1.08
C LEU A 263 -12.82 22.19 -0.10
N VAL A 264 -13.28 23.40 -0.47
CA VAL A 264 -12.65 24.18 -1.54
C VAL A 264 -11.20 24.51 -1.20
N ASP A 265 -10.92 24.93 0.03
CA ASP A 265 -9.56 25.23 0.50
C ASP A 265 -8.67 23.99 0.44
N ALA A 266 -9.17 22.82 0.86
CA ALA A 266 -8.43 21.56 0.77
C ALA A 266 -8.15 21.16 -0.69
N ILE A 267 -9.10 21.35 -1.60
CA ILE A 267 -8.91 21.14 -3.03
C ILE A 267 -7.81 22.07 -3.57
N GLN A 268 -7.84 23.37 -3.25
CA GLN A 268 -6.83 24.32 -3.71
C GLN A 268 -5.44 24.00 -3.13
N ALA A 269 -5.35 23.66 -1.85
CA ALA A 269 -4.10 23.27 -1.20
C ALA A 269 -3.48 22.02 -1.85
N SER A 270 -4.31 21.07 -2.31
CA SER A 270 -3.84 19.84 -2.97
C SER A 270 -3.03 20.08 -4.25
N LYS A 271 -3.15 21.26 -4.90
CA LYS A 271 -2.38 21.60 -6.10
C LYS A 271 -0.87 21.56 -5.88
N GLN A 272 -0.41 21.72 -4.63
CA GLN A 272 1.00 21.74 -4.27
C GLN A 272 1.63 20.34 -4.14
N GLN A 273 0.82 19.27 -4.17
CA GLN A 273 1.32 17.90 -4.07
C GLN A 273 2.35 17.60 -5.17
N PRO A 274 3.43 16.86 -4.88
CA PRO A 274 4.47 16.60 -5.86
C PRO A 274 3.99 15.66 -6.97
N LEU A 275 4.72 15.63 -8.09
CA LEU A 275 4.40 14.79 -9.24
C LEU A 275 4.19 13.30 -8.88
N SER A 276 4.98 12.76 -7.96
CA SER A 276 4.87 11.38 -7.45
C SER A 276 3.49 11.09 -6.86
N ILE A 277 2.92 12.05 -6.14
CA ILE A 277 1.59 11.95 -5.55
C ILE A 277 0.51 12.13 -6.61
N LEU A 278 0.69 13.07 -7.54
CA LEU A 278 -0.22 13.25 -8.67
C LEU A 278 -0.30 11.99 -9.56
N LEU A 279 0.84 11.40 -9.92
CA LEU A 279 0.91 10.16 -10.71
C LEU A 279 0.19 9.00 -10.01
N TYR A 280 0.38 8.88 -8.70
CA TYR A 280 -0.34 7.90 -7.91
C TYR A 280 -1.85 8.20 -7.90
N ALA A 281 -2.25 9.45 -7.74
CA ALA A 281 -3.64 9.91 -7.70
C ALA A 281 -4.40 9.68 -9.02
N LEU A 282 -3.71 9.77 -10.16
CA LEU A 282 -4.28 9.51 -11.49
C LEU A 282 -4.72 8.05 -11.70
N GLY A 283 -4.21 7.11 -10.88
CA GLY A 283 -4.69 5.73 -10.88
C GLY A 283 -4.31 4.92 -12.13
N ILE A 284 -3.14 5.19 -12.72
CA ILE A 284 -2.61 4.44 -13.86
C ILE A 284 -2.48 2.95 -13.47
N ARG A 285 -2.93 2.04 -14.35
CA ARG A 285 -2.90 0.59 -14.08
C ARG A 285 -1.47 0.14 -13.77
N HIS A 286 -1.30 -0.76 -12.80
CA HIS A 286 -0.01 -1.25 -12.29
C HIS A 286 0.89 -0.22 -11.57
N VAL A 287 0.57 1.08 -11.62
CA VAL A 287 1.33 2.12 -10.95
C VAL A 287 0.83 2.34 -9.53
N GLY A 288 1.43 1.63 -8.57
CA GLY A 288 1.27 1.93 -7.13
C GLY A 288 2.09 3.14 -6.68
N ALA A 289 1.98 3.52 -5.41
CA ALA A 289 2.67 4.69 -4.84
C ALA A 289 4.20 4.64 -5.04
N GLN A 290 4.82 3.46 -4.90
CA GLN A 290 6.26 3.29 -5.13
C GLN A 290 6.62 3.44 -6.61
N GLY A 291 5.83 2.85 -7.52
CA GLY A 291 6.03 3.02 -8.96
C GLY A 291 5.92 4.48 -9.38
N ALA A 292 4.89 5.19 -8.88
CA ALA A 292 4.70 6.62 -9.12
C ALA A 292 5.89 7.46 -8.64
N LYS A 293 6.43 7.15 -7.45
CA LYS A 293 7.62 7.79 -6.88
C LYS A 293 8.87 7.55 -7.73
N LEU A 294 9.09 6.31 -8.19
CA LEU A 294 10.21 5.97 -9.06
C LEU A 294 10.15 6.71 -10.40
N LEU A 295 8.97 6.72 -11.04
CA LEU A 295 8.73 7.46 -12.29
C LEU A 295 8.97 8.96 -12.11
N ALA A 296 8.34 9.56 -11.10
CA ALA A 296 8.45 11.00 -10.86
C ALA A 296 9.89 11.44 -10.56
N ARG A 297 10.62 10.68 -9.73
CA ARG A 297 12.04 10.98 -9.42
C ARG A 297 12.95 10.81 -10.63
N HIS A 298 12.71 9.81 -11.47
CA HIS A 298 13.54 9.58 -12.64
C HIS A 298 13.35 10.67 -13.71
N PHE A 299 12.10 11.05 -14.00
CA PHE A 299 11.79 11.99 -15.08
C PHE A 299 11.69 13.45 -14.64
N GLY A 300 11.48 13.72 -13.34
CA GLY A 300 11.39 15.05 -12.74
C GLY A 300 10.16 15.87 -13.12
N THR A 301 9.60 15.67 -14.32
CA THR A 301 8.41 16.41 -14.79
C THR A 301 7.45 15.50 -15.54
N MET A 302 6.16 15.83 -15.49
CA MET A 302 5.12 15.14 -16.26
C MET A 302 5.44 15.16 -17.77
N LYS A 303 5.99 16.27 -18.28
CA LYS A 303 6.34 16.42 -19.69
C LYS A 303 7.45 15.44 -20.12
N ALA A 304 8.48 15.26 -19.29
CA ALA A 304 9.55 14.31 -19.56
C ALA A 304 9.02 12.87 -19.55
N LEU A 305 8.20 12.51 -18.56
CA LEU A 305 7.59 11.19 -18.47
C LEU A 305 6.67 10.90 -19.66
N ARG A 306 5.85 11.87 -20.08
CA ARG A 306 4.94 11.76 -21.24
C ARG A 306 5.67 11.46 -22.55
N ASN A 307 6.91 11.91 -22.69
CA ASN A 307 7.70 11.74 -23.92
C ASN A 307 8.60 10.49 -23.88
N ALA A 308 8.61 9.76 -22.77
CA ALA A 308 9.45 8.58 -22.60
C ALA A 308 8.86 7.36 -23.32
N SER A 309 9.75 6.55 -23.89
CA SER A 309 9.43 5.27 -24.50
C SER A 309 9.22 4.16 -23.46
N VAL A 310 8.61 3.05 -23.88
CA VAL A 310 8.45 1.84 -23.05
C VAL A 310 9.83 1.33 -22.60
N GLU A 311 10.82 1.38 -23.49
CA GLU A 311 12.20 0.95 -23.22
C GLU A 311 12.92 1.85 -22.20
N GLU A 312 12.63 3.16 -22.19
CA GLU A 312 13.20 4.06 -21.19
C GLU A 312 12.58 3.85 -19.82
N ILE A 313 11.26 3.67 -19.76
CA ILE A 313 10.53 3.47 -18.50
C ILE A 313 10.88 2.10 -17.87
N SER A 314 10.96 1.03 -18.66
CA SER A 314 11.29 -0.34 -18.20
C SER A 314 12.72 -0.47 -17.68
N ARG A 315 13.64 0.44 -18.03
CA ARG A 315 15.01 0.47 -17.47
C ARG A 315 15.07 0.97 -16.04
N ILE A 316 14.00 1.57 -15.52
CA ILE A 316 13.96 2.04 -14.13
C ILE A 316 13.90 0.81 -13.22
N ARG A 317 14.88 0.67 -12.33
CA ARG A 317 14.91 -0.43 -11.38
C ARG A 317 13.64 -0.45 -10.52
N GLY A 318 12.92 -1.58 -10.55
CA GLY A 318 11.64 -1.74 -9.86
C GLY A 318 10.41 -1.40 -10.73
N VAL A 319 10.62 -1.02 -11.98
CA VAL A 319 9.58 -0.83 -13.00
C VAL A 319 9.79 -1.89 -14.08
N GLY A 320 8.80 -2.77 -14.27
CA GLY A 320 8.82 -3.78 -15.33
C GLY A 320 7.99 -3.37 -16.55
N ASP A 321 8.05 -4.17 -17.61
CA ASP A 321 7.39 -3.90 -18.91
C ASP A 321 5.89 -3.62 -18.76
N ALA A 322 5.18 -4.39 -17.93
CA ALA A 322 3.75 -4.19 -17.69
C ALA A 322 3.42 -2.80 -17.11
N ILE A 323 4.32 -2.20 -16.31
CA ILE A 323 4.14 -0.82 -15.83
C ILE A 323 4.48 0.17 -16.94
N ALA A 324 5.58 -0.06 -17.67
CA ALA A 324 6.00 0.81 -18.75
C ALA A 324 4.93 0.93 -19.85
N GLU A 325 4.39 -0.19 -20.31
CA GLU A 325 3.30 -0.25 -21.30
C GLU A 325 2.04 0.45 -20.78
N ALA A 326 1.68 0.24 -19.51
CA ALA A 326 0.51 0.88 -18.91
C ALA A 326 0.65 2.40 -18.81
N VAL A 327 1.85 2.90 -18.51
CA VAL A 327 2.15 4.33 -18.45
C VAL A 327 2.10 4.95 -19.84
N VAL A 328 2.76 4.36 -20.84
CA VAL A 328 2.72 4.86 -22.22
C VAL A 328 1.29 4.82 -22.77
N GLY A 329 0.60 3.69 -22.60
CA GLY A 329 -0.79 3.54 -23.02
C GLY A 329 -1.74 4.56 -22.37
N PHE A 330 -1.48 4.96 -21.11
CA PHE A 330 -2.24 6.02 -20.47
C PHE A 330 -2.10 7.37 -21.19
N TYR A 331 -0.89 7.75 -21.62
CA TYR A 331 -0.66 8.99 -22.36
C TYR A 331 -1.10 8.92 -23.83
N ASP A 332 -1.15 7.73 -24.42
CA ASP A 332 -1.64 7.51 -25.78
C ASP A 332 -3.17 7.67 -25.91
N GLU A 333 -3.89 7.58 -24.81
CA GLU A 333 -5.33 7.80 -24.78
C GLU A 333 -5.68 9.30 -24.79
N ALA A 334 -6.42 9.73 -25.82
CA ALA A 334 -6.78 11.14 -26.02
C ALA A 334 -7.54 11.78 -24.85
N LYS A 335 -8.36 11.00 -24.13
CA LYS A 335 -9.12 11.46 -22.97
C LYS A 335 -8.18 11.82 -21.81
N ASN A 336 -7.18 10.98 -21.54
CA ASN A 336 -6.21 11.21 -20.48
C ASN A 336 -5.31 12.39 -20.80
N ARG A 337 -4.90 12.58 -22.06
CA ARG A 337 -4.18 13.80 -22.49
C ARG A 337 -4.99 15.07 -22.19
N ARG A 338 -6.27 15.10 -22.56
CA ARG A 338 -7.14 16.24 -22.26
C ARG A 338 -7.29 16.48 -20.76
N LEU A 339 -7.41 15.42 -19.96
CA LEU A 339 -7.46 15.53 -18.50
C LEU A 339 -6.18 16.18 -17.95
N LEU A 340 -5.01 15.71 -18.39
CA LEU A 340 -3.72 16.26 -17.97
C LEU A 340 -3.56 17.73 -18.38
N ASP A 341 -3.92 18.07 -19.61
CA ASP A 341 -3.86 19.46 -20.10
C ASP A 341 -4.80 20.38 -19.28
N ARG A 342 -5.97 19.88 -18.84
CA ARG A 342 -6.86 20.62 -17.92
C ARG A 342 -6.25 20.79 -16.55
N LEU A 343 -5.71 19.71 -15.95
CA LEU A 343 -5.10 19.76 -14.63
C LEU A 343 -3.89 20.70 -14.59
N GLU A 344 -3.07 20.71 -15.64
CA GLU A 344 -1.94 21.64 -15.77
C GLU A 344 -2.42 23.10 -15.80
N LYS A 345 -3.46 23.40 -16.61
CA LYS A 345 -4.08 24.73 -16.67
C LYS A 345 -4.71 25.17 -15.35
N LEU A 346 -5.23 24.22 -14.57
CA LEU A 346 -5.78 24.47 -13.23
C LEU A 346 -4.69 24.70 -12.18
N GLY A 347 -3.40 24.56 -12.54
CA GLY A 347 -2.26 24.92 -11.71
C GLY A 347 -1.80 23.81 -10.78
N LEU A 348 -2.07 22.54 -11.10
CA LEU A 348 -1.51 21.42 -10.36
C LEU A 348 0.00 21.34 -10.61
N ASN A 349 0.76 20.92 -9.59
CA ASN A 349 2.20 20.77 -9.67
C ASN A 349 2.59 19.53 -10.50
N PHE A 350 3.14 19.77 -11.69
CA PHE A 350 3.58 18.73 -12.63
C PHE A 350 5.08 18.43 -12.51
N LYS A 351 5.70 18.85 -11.41
CA LYS A 351 7.12 18.68 -11.13
C LYS A 351 7.32 17.86 -9.86
N GLU A 352 8.25 16.92 -9.92
CA GLU A 352 8.79 16.31 -8.72
C GLU A 352 9.83 17.29 -8.15
N PRO A 353 9.81 17.56 -6.83
CA PRO A 353 10.91 18.25 -6.19
C PRO A 353 12.21 17.50 -6.50
N THR A 354 13.10 18.12 -7.26
CA THR A 354 14.47 17.63 -7.39
C THR A 354 15.12 17.69 -6.01
N ALA A 355 15.74 16.59 -5.59
CA ALA A 355 16.69 16.62 -4.47
C ALA A 355 17.91 17.44 -4.92
N GLY A 356 17.78 18.78 -4.94
CA GLY A 356 18.76 19.64 -5.60
C GLY A 356 18.51 21.15 -5.56
N GLU A 357 17.63 21.66 -4.68
CA GLU A 357 17.51 23.12 -4.44
C GLU A 357 17.71 23.53 -2.96
N ALA A 358 18.09 22.58 -2.10
CA ALA A 358 18.87 22.91 -0.91
C ALA A 358 20.30 22.47 -1.19
N GLU A 359 21.31 23.21 -0.73
CA GLU A 359 22.70 22.76 -0.73
C GLU A 359 22.77 21.41 -0.01
N ALA A 360 22.66 20.34 -0.79
CA ALA A 360 22.57 18.99 -0.28
C ALA A 360 23.99 18.43 -0.24
N PRO A 361 24.40 17.74 0.83
CA PRO A 361 25.82 17.45 1.07
C PRO A 361 26.49 16.59 0.00
N LEU A 362 25.69 15.84 -0.76
CA LEU A 362 26.13 14.94 -1.81
C LEU A 362 25.74 15.41 -3.22
N ALA A 363 25.31 16.65 -3.38
CA ALA A 363 24.87 17.20 -4.66
C ALA A 363 25.88 16.94 -5.79
N GLY A 364 25.41 16.32 -6.89
CA GLY A 364 26.21 16.03 -8.08
C GLY A 364 27.23 14.88 -7.93
N GLN A 365 27.25 14.21 -6.78
CA GLN A 365 28.17 13.09 -6.52
C GLN A 365 27.52 11.75 -6.87
N THR A 366 28.28 10.85 -7.48
CA THR A 366 27.80 9.51 -7.87
C THR A 366 28.43 8.44 -7.00
N TYR A 367 27.61 7.60 -6.37
CA TYR A 367 28.02 6.53 -5.48
C TYR A 367 27.65 5.16 -6.05
N VAL A 368 28.42 4.15 -5.66
CA VAL A 368 28.08 2.73 -5.88
C VAL A 368 28.13 2.07 -4.51
N VAL A 369 27.17 1.21 -4.18
CA VAL A 369 27.17 0.47 -2.91
C VAL A 369 27.47 -1.01 -3.19
N THR A 370 28.45 -1.56 -2.48
CA THR A 370 28.82 -2.98 -2.57
C THR A 370 29.08 -3.57 -1.20
N GLY A 371 28.92 -4.89 -1.06
CA GLY A 371 28.98 -5.57 0.23
C GLY A 371 27.77 -5.29 1.13
N THR A 372 27.81 -5.83 2.34
CA THR A 372 26.78 -5.68 3.39
C THR A 372 27.26 -4.61 4.37
N LEU A 373 26.52 -3.51 4.50
CA LEU A 373 26.91 -2.43 5.39
C LEU A 373 26.48 -2.73 6.85
N PRO A 374 27.20 -2.21 7.88
CA PRO A 374 26.95 -2.53 9.28
C PRO A 374 25.56 -2.20 9.83
N SER A 375 24.93 -1.11 9.39
CA SER A 375 23.63 -0.63 9.91
C SER A 375 22.62 -0.24 8.83
N LEU A 376 23.06 -0.03 7.58
CA LEU A 376 22.20 0.34 6.46
C LEU A 376 22.02 -0.84 5.48
N SER A 377 20.77 -1.10 5.10
CA SER A 377 20.52 -1.91 3.91
C SER A 377 21.04 -1.17 2.66
N ARG A 378 21.39 -1.89 1.59
CA ARG A 378 21.82 -1.25 0.33
C ARG A 378 20.76 -0.29 -0.22
N ALA A 379 19.49 -0.62 0.00
CA ALA A 379 18.37 0.23 -0.38
C ALA A 379 18.31 1.50 0.47
N ASN A 380 18.50 1.40 1.80
CA ASN A 380 18.54 2.58 2.68
C ASN A 380 19.77 3.44 2.44
N ALA A 381 20.92 2.84 2.15
CA ALA A 381 22.10 3.58 1.72
C ALA A 381 21.82 4.33 0.42
N ALA A 382 21.15 3.70 -0.54
CA ALA A 382 20.73 4.36 -1.77
C ALA A 382 19.73 5.50 -1.51
N GLU A 383 18.69 5.26 -0.73
CA GLU A 383 17.73 6.31 -0.36
C GLU A 383 18.39 7.46 0.42
N LEU A 384 19.35 7.17 1.30
CA LEU A 384 20.11 8.17 2.04
C LEU A 384 20.97 9.02 1.09
N ILE A 385 21.66 8.39 0.14
CA ILE A 385 22.47 9.08 -0.86
C ILE A 385 21.57 9.97 -1.73
N GLU A 386 20.46 9.43 -2.23
CA GLU A 386 19.49 10.15 -3.07
C GLU A 386 18.79 11.28 -2.29
N ALA A 387 18.48 11.08 -1.01
CA ALA A 387 17.91 12.12 -0.14
C ALA A 387 18.92 13.23 0.17
N ALA A 388 20.21 12.92 0.20
CA ALA A 388 21.29 13.88 0.37
C ALA A 388 21.77 14.51 -0.97
N GLY A 389 21.05 14.27 -2.08
CA GLY A 389 21.30 14.88 -3.39
C GLY A 389 22.35 14.18 -4.26
N GLY A 390 22.84 13.02 -3.85
CA GLY A 390 23.75 12.18 -4.63
C GLY A 390 23.02 11.14 -5.48
N HIS A 391 23.72 10.52 -6.43
CA HIS A 391 23.15 9.50 -7.32
C HIS A 391 23.75 8.13 -7.04
N VAL A 392 22.92 7.08 -7.00
CA VAL A 392 23.41 5.69 -6.88
C VAL A 392 23.36 4.96 -8.21
N THR A 393 24.47 4.33 -8.58
CA THR A 393 24.61 3.52 -9.80
C THR A 393 25.01 2.09 -9.46
N ASP A 394 24.64 1.14 -10.33
CA ASP A 394 24.93 -0.28 -10.12
C ASP A 394 26.35 -0.68 -10.55
N GLY A 395 27.06 0.17 -11.31
CA GLY A 395 28.39 -0.14 -11.86
C GLY A 395 29.41 0.95 -11.55
N VAL A 396 30.65 0.53 -11.25
CA VAL A 396 31.76 1.46 -11.06
C VAL A 396 32.27 1.96 -12.41
N SER A 397 32.38 3.29 -12.55
CA SER A 397 32.93 3.98 -13.72
C SER A 397 33.91 5.08 -13.28
N LYS A 398 34.62 5.70 -14.24
CA LYS A 398 35.48 6.87 -13.95
C LYS A 398 34.71 8.10 -13.41
N LYS A 399 33.38 8.13 -13.57
CA LYS A 399 32.52 9.21 -13.07
C LYS A 399 32.01 8.94 -11.64
N THR A 400 32.28 7.75 -11.09
CA THR A 400 31.88 7.41 -9.72
C THR A 400 32.74 8.18 -8.72
N THR A 401 32.10 8.97 -7.86
CA THR A 401 32.74 9.75 -6.79
C THR A 401 33.31 8.86 -5.69
N ALA A 402 32.56 7.84 -5.25
CA ALA A 402 33.07 6.83 -4.31
C ALA A 402 32.29 5.51 -4.38
N LEU A 403 32.99 4.41 -4.06
CA LEU A 403 32.39 3.11 -3.79
C LEU A 403 32.21 2.96 -2.27
N VAL A 404 30.98 2.78 -1.81
CA VAL A 404 30.66 2.45 -0.43
C VAL A 404 30.84 0.94 -0.24
N VAL A 405 31.76 0.56 0.63
CA VAL A 405 32.24 -0.82 0.82
C VAL A 405 31.75 -1.37 2.16
N GLY A 406 30.92 -2.41 2.10
CA GLY A 406 30.56 -3.25 3.23
C GLY A 406 31.31 -4.58 3.24
N ALA A 407 30.97 -5.45 4.20
CA ALA A 407 31.48 -6.82 4.25
C ALA A 407 31.14 -7.59 2.97
N ASP A 408 32.00 -8.53 2.55
CA ASP A 408 31.83 -9.32 1.32
C ASP A 408 31.74 -8.50 0.02
N ALA A 409 32.51 -7.42 -0.07
CA ALA A 409 32.64 -6.64 -1.30
C ALA A 409 33.36 -7.43 -2.41
N GLY A 410 32.58 -7.93 -3.39
CA GLY A 410 33.08 -8.72 -4.52
C GLY A 410 33.66 -7.90 -5.68
N SER A 411 33.41 -8.34 -6.92
CA SER A 411 34.02 -7.85 -8.17
C SER A 411 33.95 -6.33 -8.44
N LYS A 412 33.07 -5.58 -7.75
CA LYS A 412 33.00 -4.12 -7.84
C LYS A 412 34.15 -3.42 -7.10
N LEU A 413 34.68 -4.04 -6.05
CA LEU A 413 35.83 -3.54 -5.29
C LEU A 413 37.10 -3.54 -6.17
N ASP A 414 37.33 -4.63 -6.89
CA ASP A 414 38.48 -4.77 -7.79
C ASP A 414 38.39 -3.78 -8.95
N LYS A 415 37.19 -3.59 -9.50
CA LYS A 415 36.93 -2.61 -10.55
C LYS A 415 37.13 -1.16 -10.08
N ALA A 416 36.75 -0.83 -8.85
CA ALA A 416 37.00 0.49 -8.27
C ALA A 416 38.49 0.76 -8.05
N LYS A 417 39.24 -0.23 -7.54
CA LYS A 417 40.70 -0.13 -7.40
C LYS A 417 41.38 0.09 -8.76
N ALA A 418 40.98 -0.65 -9.79
CA ALA A 418 41.53 -0.53 -11.14
C ALA A 418 41.24 0.84 -11.80
N LEU A 419 40.12 1.48 -11.44
CA LEU A 419 39.71 2.78 -11.97
C LEU A 419 40.14 3.96 -11.09
N GLY A 420 40.79 3.72 -9.95
CA GLY A 420 41.21 4.75 -9.00
C GLY A 420 40.04 5.44 -8.27
N VAL A 421 38.89 4.78 -8.15
CA VAL A 421 37.71 5.33 -7.49
C VAL A 421 37.86 5.22 -5.97
N PRO A 422 37.64 6.31 -5.19
CA PRO A 422 37.72 6.31 -3.74
C PRO A 422 36.82 5.24 -3.08
N LEU A 423 37.35 4.57 -2.06
CA LEU A 423 36.63 3.58 -1.26
C LEU A 423 36.26 4.21 0.08
N ILE A 424 34.98 4.16 0.46
CA ILE A 424 34.49 4.66 1.75
C ILE A 424 33.66 3.59 2.46
N ASP A 425 33.59 3.65 3.78
CA ASP A 425 32.72 2.79 4.58
C ASP A 425 31.36 3.45 4.86
N GLU A 426 30.48 2.74 5.57
CA GLU A 426 29.16 3.24 5.95
C GLU A 426 29.23 4.48 6.86
N ALA A 427 30.19 4.51 7.79
CA ALA A 427 30.34 5.62 8.73
C ALA A 427 30.71 6.91 8.00
N GLU A 428 31.61 6.82 7.03
CA GLU A 428 32.00 7.93 6.18
C GLU A 428 30.86 8.36 5.24
N LEU A 429 30.07 7.41 4.71
CA LEU A 429 28.86 7.74 3.95
C LEU A 429 27.88 8.56 4.80
N LEU A 430 27.60 8.10 6.03
CA LEU A 430 26.70 8.79 6.97
C LEU A 430 27.22 10.18 7.33
N ARG A 431 28.54 10.33 7.52
CA ARG A 431 29.17 11.61 7.81
C ARG A 431 28.99 12.59 6.65
N ARG A 432 29.22 12.14 5.41
CA ARG A 432 29.05 12.99 4.22
C ARG A 432 27.59 13.33 3.97
N ALA A 433 26.67 12.37 4.09
CA ALA A 433 25.24 12.58 3.88
C ALA A 433 24.59 13.51 4.92
N ARG A 434 25.19 13.63 6.12
CA ARG A 434 24.71 14.47 7.23
C ARG A 434 25.51 15.74 7.44
N ALA A 435 26.52 16.02 6.62
CA ALA A 435 27.24 17.28 6.70
C ALA A 435 26.25 18.43 6.48
N LYS A 436 26.39 19.55 7.20
CA LYS A 436 25.71 20.77 6.77
C LYS A 436 26.46 21.29 5.54
N PRO A 437 25.75 21.82 4.54
CA PRO A 437 26.40 22.43 3.39
C PRO A 437 27.41 23.50 3.77
#